data_AF-A0A399ZKR6-F1
#
_entry.id   AF-A0A399ZKR6-F1
#
_cell.length_a   1.000
_cell.length_b   1.000
_cell.length_c   1.000
_cell.angle_alpha   90.00
_cell.angle_beta   90.00
_cell.angle_gamma   90.00
#
_symmetry.space_group_name_H-M   'P 1'
#
loop_
_entity.id
_entity.type
_entity.pdbx_description
1 polymer ?
#
loop_
_entity_poly.entity_id
_entity_poly.type
_entity_poly.pdbx_seq_one_letter_code
_entity_poly.pdbx_strand_id
1 'polypeptide(L)'
;QGVQNAMKAEYNQLALQFGQLIGLAQGAKLQVAHLTKQGMEFIFQSDTTQTRLRLLPKVYAEGKVIIDAINDLTLAVEIQQYELREGRVVNENAPVGGGAIELPYATWFFEGDYL
;
A
#
# COMPACT_ATOMS: atom_id res chain seq x y z
N GLN A 1 -20.87 -10.08 20.39
CA GLN A 1 -21.11 -10.61 19.02
C GLN A 1 -21.22 -9.52 17.95
N GLY A 2 -21.64 -8.27 18.26
CA GLY A 2 -21.70 -7.19 17.25
C GLY A 2 -20.34 -6.57 16.84
N VAL A 3 -19.38 -6.45 17.77
CA VAL A 3 -18.08 -5.77 17.53
C VAL A 3 -17.16 -6.57 16.60
N GLN A 4 -17.11 -7.90 16.73
CA GLN A 4 -16.32 -8.76 15.85
C GLN A 4 -16.82 -8.77 14.39
N ASN A 5 -18.14 -8.72 14.19
CA ASN A 5 -18.72 -8.67 12.85
C ASN A 5 -18.46 -7.32 12.17
N ALA A 6 -18.45 -6.23 12.93
CA ALA A 6 -18.08 -4.91 12.43
C ALA A 6 -16.60 -4.83 12.02
N MET A 7 -15.68 -5.30 12.89
CA MET A 7 -14.25 -5.38 12.56
C MET A 7 -13.99 -6.24 11.31
N LYS A 8 -14.64 -7.40 11.19
CA LYS A 8 -14.49 -8.28 10.03
C LYS A 8 -14.98 -7.62 8.74
N ALA A 9 -16.06 -6.84 8.80
CA ALA A 9 -16.56 -6.10 7.65
C ALA A 9 -15.58 -4.99 7.22
N GLU A 10 -14.97 -4.29 8.17
CA GLU A 10 -13.95 -3.26 7.92
C GLU A 10 -12.69 -3.85 7.28
N TYR A 11 -12.19 -4.98 7.79
CA TYR A 11 -11.04 -5.68 7.18
C TYR A 11 -11.31 -6.17 5.76
N ASN A 12 -12.52 -6.67 5.48
CA ASN A 12 -12.89 -7.08 4.13
C ASN A 12 -12.90 -5.89 3.16
N GLN A 13 -13.34 -4.71 3.62
CA GLN A 13 -13.30 -3.49 2.82
C GLN A 13 -11.86 -3.04 2.54
N LEU A 14 -10.98 -3.08 3.54
CA LEU A 14 -9.55 -2.76 3.37
C LEU A 14 -8.87 -3.74 2.40
N ALA A 15 -9.16 -5.04 2.50
CA ALA A 15 -8.61 -6.05 1.60
C ALA A 15 -9.07 -5.84 0.14
N LEU A 16 -10.33 -5.45 -0.08
CA LEU A 16 -10.85 -5.12 -1.41
C LEU A 16 -10.16 -3.89 -1.99
N GLN A 17 -10.00 -2.82 -1.20
CA GLN A 17 -9.32 -1.60 -1.62
C GLN A 17 -7.84 -1.86 -1.93
N PHE A 18 -7.15 -2.59 -1.07
CA PHE A 18 -5.77 -3.01 -1.30
C PHE A 18 -5.64 -3.84 -2.59
N GLY A 19 -6.52 -4.82 -2.79
CA GLY A 19 -6.54 -5.64 -4.00
C GLY A 19 -6.75 -4.82 -5.28
N GLN A 20 -7.67 -3.86 -5.26
CA GLN A 20 -7.91 -2.94 -6.38
C GLN A 20 -6.68 -2.08 -6.68
N LEU A 21 -6.03 -1.56 -5.64
CA LEU A 21 -4.84 -0.74 -5.77
C LEU A 21 -3.67 -1.54 -6.35
N ILE A 22 -3.37 -2.73 -5.82
CA ILE A 22 -2.30 -3.59 -6.34
C ILE A 22 -2.62 -4.11 -7.74
N GLY A 23 -3.91 -4.27 -8.07
CA GLY A 23 -4.36 -4.60 -9.43
C GLY A 23 -3.87 -3.61 -10.49
N LEU A 24 -3.57 -2.35 -10.15
CA LEU A 24 -2.99 -1.36 -11.07
C LEU A 24 -1.56 -1.71 -11.53
N ALA A 25 -0.87 -2.61 -10.83
CA ALA A 25 0.44 -3.14 -11.22
C ALA A 25 0.34 -4.47 -11.98
N GLN A 26 -0.86 -5.05 -12.14
CA GLN A 26 -1.03 -6.34 -12.79
C GLN A 26 -0.61 -6.30 -14.26
N GLY A 27 0.14 -7.30 -14.71
CA GLY A 27 0.65 -7.38 -16.08
C GLY A 27 1.83 -6.43 -16.39
N ALA A 28 2.23 -5.58 -15.44
CA ALA A 28 3.40 -4.73 -15.55
C ALA A 28 4.66 -5.44 -15.03
N LYS A 29 5.82 -5.10 -15.59
CA LYS A 29 7.12 -5.63 -15.19
C LYS A 29 7.71 -4.78 -14.07
N LEU A 30 8.20 -5.41 -13.01
CA LEU A 30 8.96 -4.75 -11.97
C LEU A 30 10.29 -4.21 -12.55
N GLN A 31 10.47 -2.89 -12.51
CA GLN A 31 11.69 -2.19 -12.93
C GLN A 31 12.60 -1.85 -11.75
N VAL A 32 12.00 -1.44 -10.63
CA VAL A 32 12.73 -1.02 -9.43
C VAL A 32 12.07 -1.64 -8.22
N ALA A 33 12.89 -2.17 -7.31
CA ALA A 33 12.51 -2.53 -5.95
C ALA A 33 13.66 -2.12 -5.03
N HIS A 34 13.42 -1.16 -4.13
CA HIS A 34 14.45 -0.73 -3.21
C HIS A 34 13.91 -0.30 -1.85
N LEU A 35 14.76 -0.46 -0.85
CA LEU A 35 14.52 -0.01 0.51
C LEU A 35 15.08 1.41 0.67
N THR A 36 14.21 2.34 1.04
CA THR A 36 14.54 3.74 1.33
C THR A 36 14.50 3.98 2.84
N LYS A 37 14.97 5.15 3.29
CA LYS A 37 14.85 5.54 4.71
C LYS A 37 13.40 5.69 5.16
N GLN A 38 12.48 5.95 4.23
CA GLN A 38 11.07 6.20 4.49
C GLN A 38 10.21 4.94 4.38
N GLY A 39 10.74 3.84 3.85
CA GLY A 39 9.98 2.61 3.57
C GLY A 39 10.46 1.93 2.30
N MET A 40 9.61 1.10 1.70
CA MET A 40 9.91 0.40 0.45
C MET A 40 9.26 1.10 -0.74
N GLU A 41 9.94 1.10 -1.87
CA GLU A 41 9.38 1.59 -3.13
C GLU A 41 9.58 0.56 -4.24
N PHE A 42 8.53 0.42 -5.05
CA PHE A 42 8.47 -0.47 -6.20
C PHE A 42 7.97 0.31 -7.41
N ILE A 43 8.61 0.12 -8.55
CA ILE A 43 8.17 0.71 -9.82
C ILE A 43 7.86 -0.44 -10.78
N PHE A 44 6.60 -0.52 -11.19
CA PHE A 44 6.13 -1.44 -12.20
C PHE A 44 5.85 -0.68 -13.49
N GLN A 45 6.20 -1.26 -14.63
CA GLN A 45 6.03 -0.61 -15.93
C GLN A 45 5.41 -1.57 -16.94
N SER A 46 4.38 -1.08 -17.65
CA SER A 46 3.82 -1.67 -18.84
C SER A 46 4.24 -0.86 -20.08
N ASP A 47 3.68 -1.17 -21.25
CA ASP A 47 3.94 -0.42 -22.48
C ASP A 47 3.35 1.00 -22.44
N THR A 48 2.30 1.22 -21.64
CA THR A 48 1.53 2.48 -21.63
C THR A 48 1.44 3.13 -20.26
N THR A 49 1.85 2.45 -19.18
CA THR A 49 1.74 2.96 -17.82
C THR A 49 2.94 2.61 -16.94
N GLN A 50 3.22 3.50 -15.98
CA GLN A 50 4.14 3.24 -14.88
C GLN A 50 3.38 3.37 -13.56
N THR A 51 3.41 2.31 -12.75
CA THR A 51 2.81 2.27 -11.43
C THR A 51 3.93 2.36 -10.39
N ARG A 52 3.93 3.42 -9.59
CA ARG A 52 4.80 3.62 -8.43
C ARG A 52 4.04 3.19 -7.18
N LEU A 53 4.56 2.19 -6.48
CA LEU A 53 4.03 1.67 -5.22
C LEU A 53 5.01 2.03 -4.10
N ARG A 54 4.52 2.64 -3.02
CA ARG A 54 5.30 2.94 -1.82
C ARG A 54 4.64 2.33 -0.60
N LEU A 55 5.44 1.67 0.22
CA LEU A 55 5.05 1.08 1.48
C LEU A 55 5.77 1.84 2.60
N LEU A 56 5.03 2.64 3.37
CA LEU A 56 5.57 3.55 4.37
C LEU A 56 5.11 3.12 5.77
N PRO A 57 6.00 2.61 6.62
CA PRO A 57 5.66 2.36 8.02
C PRO A 57 5.47 3.69 8.75
N LYS A 58 4.37 3.81 9.50
CA LYS A 58 4.03 4.97 10.34
C LYS A 58 3.78 4.48 11.77
N VAL A 59 4.23 5.26 12.75
CA VAL A 59 3.95 5.01 14.17
C VAL A 59 3.12 6.18 14.68
N TYR A 60 1.92 5.91 15.17
CA TYR A 60 1.08 6.93 15.80
C TYR A 60 1.49 7.08 17.27
N ALA A 61 2.08 8.23 17.62
CA ALA A 61 2.41 8.55 19.00
C ALA A 61 1.32 9.45 19.60
N GLU A 62 0.21 8.88 20.07
CA GLU A 62 -0.70 9.64 20.92
C GLU A 62 -0.12 9.74 22.34
N GLY A 63 0.28 10.96 22.74
CA GLY A 63 0.55 11.28 24.14
C GLY A 63 1.69 10.52 24.83
N LYS A 64 2.94 10.70 24.36
CA LYS A 64 4.21 10.42 25.11
C LYS A 64 4.42 9.04 25.77
N VAL A 65 3.53 8.06 25.62
CA VAL A 65 3.75 6.71 26.14
C VAL A 65 3.42 5.72 25.03
N ILE A 66 4.46 5.15 24.44
CA ILE A 66 4.35 3.96 23.59
C ILE A 66 4.02 2.82 24.56
N ILE A 67 2.74 2.48 24.72
CA ILE A 67 2.30 1.42 25.63
C ILE A 67 2.62 0.05 25.00
N ASP A 68 2.58 -0.05 23.67
CA ASP A 68 3.04 -1.21 22.91
C ASP A 68 3.37 -0.81 21.46
N ALA A 69 4.66 -0.69 21.12
CA ALA A 69 5.15 -0.13 19.84
C ALA A 69 4.60 -0.84 18.60
N ILE A 70 4.12 -2.06 18.80
CA ILE A 70 3.61 -2.94 17.76
C ILE A 70 2.17 -2.57 17.38
N ASN A 71 1.31 -2.28 18.36
CA ASN A 71 -0.11 -1.96 18.10
C ASN A 71 -0.31 -0.57 17.50
N ASP A 72 0.65 0.33 17.71
CA ASP A 72 0.63 1.72 17.22
C ASP A 72 1.22 1.87 15.80
N LEU A 73 1.61 0.76 15.16
CA LEU A 73 2.22 0.73 13.85
C LEU A 73 1.15 0.62 12.74
N THR A 74 1.24 1.45 11.71
CA THR A 74 0.40 1.37 10.50
C THR A 74 1.26 1.44 9.24
N LEU A 75 0.78 0.83 8.16
CA LEU A 75 1.47 0.78 6.87
C LEU A 75 0.64 1.59 5.90
N ALA A 76 1.15 2.75 5.50
CA ALA A 76 0.59 3.47 4.38
C ALA A 76 1.08 2.81 3.09
N VAL A 77 0.12 2.36 2.28
CA VAL A 77 0.34 1.84 0.94
C VAL A 77 -0.13 2.92 -0.02
N GLU A 78 0.80 3.52 -0.73
CA GLU A 78 0.53 4.58 -1.70
C GLU A 78 0.82 4.05 -3.10
N ILE A 79 -0.13 4.19 -4.01
CA ILE A 79 0.01 3.77 -5.40
C ILE A 79 -0.32 4.96 -6.29
N GLN A 80 0.56 5.24 -7.24
CA GLN A 80 0.35 6.25 -8.26
C GLN A 80 0.62 5.63 -9.62
N GLN A 81 -0.31 5.81 -10.54
CA GLN A 81 -0.17 5.35 -11.92
C GLN A 81 0.01 6.57 -12.83
N TYR A 82 0.98 6.47 -13.74
CA TYR A 82 1.33 7.51 -14.69
C TYR A 82 1.20 6.98 -16.12
N GLU A 83 0.75 7.82 -17.04
CA GLU A 83 0.81 7.53 -18.47
C GLU A 83 2.26 7.54 -18.94
N LEU A 84 2.62 6.55 -19.75
CA LEU A 84 3.87 6.50 -20.49
C LEU A 84 3.65 6.80 -21.97
N ARG A 85 4.57 7.58 -22.53
CA ARG A 85 4.76 7.70 -23.98
C ARG A 85 6.22 7.49 -24.28
N GLU A 86 6.50 6.58 -25.23
CA GLU A 86 7.87 6.23 -25.62
C GLU A 86 8.74 5.81 -24.41
N GLY A 87 8.13 5.12 -23.44
CA GLY A 87 8.80 4.63 -22.23
C GLY A 87 9.12 5.71 -21.18
N ARG A 88 8.60 6.94 -21.33
CA ARG A 88 8.79 8.04 -20.38
C ARG A 88 7.46 8.51 -19.81
N VAL A 89 7.48 8.89 -18.54
CA VAL A 89 6.32 9.50 -17.87
C VAL A 89 5.99 10.82 -18.54
N VAL A 90 4.74 10.96 -18.99
CA VAL A 90 4.26 12.16 -19.69
C VAL A 90 4.22 13.37 -18.76
N ASN A 91 3.74 13.18 -17.53
CA ASN A 91 3.67 14.23 -16.51
C ASN A 91 3.80 13.63 -15.11
N GLU A 92 4.91 13.90 -14.42
CA GLU A 92 5.18 13.37 -13.08
C GLU A 92 4.30 14.00 -11.99
N ASN A 93 3.63 15.13 -12.27
CA ASN A 93 2.78 15.82 -11.30
C ASN A 93 1.29 15.51 -11.48
N ALA A 94 0.92 14.73 -12.49
CA ALA A 94 -0.46 14.40 -12.81
C ALA A 94 -0.64 12.88 -12.98
N PRO A 95 -0.79 12.13 -11.87
CA PRO A 95 -1.10 10.71 -11.97
C PRO A 95 -2.47 10.51 -12.64
N VAL A 96 -2.55 9.51 -13.52
CA VAL A 96 -3.79 9.12 -14.22
C VAL A 96 -4.66 8.17 -13.39
N GLY A 97 -4.10 7.64 -12.30
CA GLY A 97 -4.79 6.77 -11.37
C GLY A 97 -3.96 6.52 -10.12
N GLY A 98 -4.53 5.75 -9.19
CA GLY A 98 -3.90 5.43 -7.92
C GLY A 98 -4.73 5.87 -6.72
N GLY A 99 -4.12 5.76 -5.55
CA GLY A 99 -4.74 6.05 -4.26
C GLY A 99 -3.81 5.69 -3.11
N ALA A 100 -4.27 5.93 -1.90
CA ALA A 100 -3.56 5.55 -0.69
C ALA A 100 -4.51 4.81 0.25
N ILE A 101 -3.98 3.81 0.94
CA ILE A 101 -4.68 3.09 2.01
C ILE A 101 -3.73 2.95 3.20
N GLU A 102 -4.26 3.14 4.41
CA GLU A 102 -3.53 2.84 5.63
C GLU A 102 -4.00 1.50 6.18
N LEU A 103 -3.04 0.62 6.42
CA LEU A 103 -3.26 -0.72 6.95
C LEU A 103 -2.79 -0.74 8.41
N PRO A 104 -3.67 -0.90 9.41
CA PRO A 104 -3.24 -1.01 10.80
C PRO A 104 -2.47 -2.30 11.04
N TYR A 105 -1.56 -2.35 12.02
CA TYR A 105 -0.70 -3.50 12.31
C TYR A 105 -1.44 -4.85 12.30
N ALA A 106 -2.64 -4.89 12.90
CA ALA A 106 -3.48 -6.09 12.97
C ALA A 106 -3.86 -6.69 11.59
N THR A 107 -3.72 -5.92 10.50
CA THR A 107 -3.99 -6.36 9.12
C THR A 107 -2.77 -6.92 8.39
N TRP A 108 -1.57 -6.82 8.97
CA TRP A 108 -0.35 -7.29 8.31
C TRP A 108 -0.11 -8.78 8.59
N PHE A 109 -0.63 -9.25 9.72
CA PHE A 109 -0.56 -10.63 10.18
C PHE A 109 -1.91 -11.29 9.95
N PHE A 110 -2.34 -11.36 8.70
CA PHE A 110 -3.18 -12.49 8.33
C PHE A 110 -2.26 -13.71 8.37
N GLU A 111 -2.35 -14.47 9.47
CA GLU A 111 -1.92 -15.85 9.54
C GLU A 111 -2.48 -16.58 8.31
N GLY A 112 -1.69 -16.64 7.24
CA GLY A 112 -1.45 -17.94 6.63
C GLY A 112 -0.77 -18.75 7.70
N ASP A 113 -1.56 -19.53 8.43
CA ASP A 113 -1.09 -20.75 9.07
C ASP A 113 -0.25 -21.48 8.02
N TYR A 114 1.07 -21.41 8.17
CA TYR A 114 1.94 -22.43 7.62
C TYR A 114 1.74 -23.69 8.47
N LEU A 115 0.71 -24.48 8.11
CA LEU A 115 0.58 -25.90 8.43
C LEU A 115 0.28 -26.70 7.16
#